data_AF-A0A959UZ54-F1
#
_entry.id   AF-A0A959UZ54-F1
#
_cell.length_a   1.000
_cell.length_b   1.000
_cell.length_c   1.000
_cell.angle_alpha   90.00
_cell.angle_beta   90.00
_cell.angle_gamma   90.00
#
_symmetry.space_group_name_H-M   'P 1'
#
loop_
_entity.id
_entity.type
_entity.pdbx_description
1 polymer ?
#
loop_
_entity_poly.entity_id
_entity_poly.type
_entity_poly.pdbx_seq_one_letter_code
_entity_poly.pdbx_strand_id
1 'polypeptide(L)' 'MLSLRITVMLSGLVGCLSLVAQSWCPPGAQWIYDAGSPWITALEQLTYSGDTIVDGYPAQRIDRVYQQT' A
#
# COMPACT_ATOMS: atom_id res chain seq x y z
N MET A 1 -41.18 33.20 -27.37
CA MET A 1 -41.07 31.98 -26.55
C MET A 1 -39.88 31.17 -27.05
N LEU A 2 -38.71 31.34 -26.42
CA LEU A 2 -37.51 30.55 -26.74
C LEU A 2 -37.44 29.40 -25.74
N SER A 3 -37.81 28.19 -26.19
CA SER A 3 -37.70 26.97 -25.40
C SER A 3 -36.24 26.53 -25.39
N LEU A 4 -35.54 26.83 -24.29
CA LEU A 4 -34.18 26.38 -24.02
C LEU A 4 -34.22 24.88 -23.75
N ARG A 5 -33.94 24.04 -24.75
CA ARG A 5 -33.78 22.60 -24.56
C ARG A 5 -32.41 22.33 -23.96
N ILE A 6 -32.40 22.12 -22.64
CA ILE A 6 -31.24 21.64 -21.87
C ILE A 6 -31.01 20.17 -22.25
N THR A 7 -30.22 19.94 -23.30
CA THR A 7 -29.66 18.63 -23.58
C THR A 7 -28.47 18.45 -22.64
N VAL A 8 -28.72 17.80 -21.50
CA VAL A 8 -27.68 17.42 -20.53
C VAL A 8 -26.69 16.49 -21.25
N MET A 9 -25.55 17.04 -21.65
CA MET A 9 -24.39 16.27 -22.12
C MET A 9 -23.78 15.52 -20.92
N LEU A 10 -24.42 14.43 -20.52
CA LEU A 10 -23.98 13.54 -19.44
C LEU A 10 -22.90 12.55 -19.94
N SER A 11 -21.91 13.00 -20.72
CA SER A 11 -20.93 12.08 -21.35
C SER A 11 -19.54 12.69 -21.54
N GLY A 12 -19.07 13.54 -20.63
CA GLY A 12 -17.81 14.25 -20.82
C GLY A 12 -16.83 14.31 -19.65
N LEU A 13 -17.11 13.66 -18.52
CA LEU A 13 -16.24 13.73 -17.34
C LEU A 13 -16.14 12.37 -16.63
N VAL A 14 -15.83 11.32 -17.40
CA VAL A 14 -15.10 10.19 -16.81
C VAL A 14 -13.64 10.65 -16.74
N GLY A 15 -13.37 11.51 -15.75
CA GLY A 15 -12.02 11.90 -15.40
C GLY A 15 -11.24 10.62 -15.12
N CYS A 16 -10.03 10.52 -15.67
CA CYS A 16 -9.08 9.47 -15.37
C CYS A 16 -8.92 9.36 -13.86
N LEU A 17 -9.72 8.50 -13.24
CA LEU A 17 -9.47 7.98 -11.91
C LEU A 17 -8.24 7.11 -12.07
N SER A 18 -7.06 7.74 -11.99
CA SER A 18 -5.85 7.03 -11.70
C SER A 18 -6.10 6.36 -10.34
N LEU A 19 -6.54 5.10 -10.37
CA LEU A 19 -6.40 4.18 -9.25
C LEU A 19 -4.89 4.02 -9.04
N VAL A 20 -4.28 5.01 -8.42
CA VAL A 20 -3.00 4.82 -7.77
C VAL A 20 -3.36 3.93 -6.60
N ALA A 21 -3.08 2.63 -6.70
CA ALA A 21 -2.94 1.81 -5.50
C ALA A 21 -1.98 2.60 -4.62
N GLN A 22 -2.49 3.17 -3.53
CA GLN A 22 -1.69 4.03 -2.66
C GLN A 22 -0.61 3.13 -2.06
N SER A 23 0.58 3.17 -2.68
CA SER A 23 1.73 2.45 -2.20
C SER A 23 2.16 3.11 -0.89
N TRP A 24 1.81 2.45 0.22
CA TRP A 24 2.04 2.95 1.57
C TRP A 24 3.53 3.22 1.85
N CYS A 25 4.41 2.45 1.20
CA CYS A 25 5.84 2.66 1.21
C CYS A 25 6.46 2.02 -0.05
N PRO A 26 7.62 2.48 -0.53
CA PRO A 26 8.29 1.85 -1.66
C PRO A 26 8.81 0.45 -1.29
N PRO A 27 8.81 -0.52 -2.22
CA PRO A 27 9.49 -1.81 -2.02
C PRO A 27 10.94 -1.60 -1.57
N GLY A 28 11.36 -2.35 -0.56
CA GLY A 28 12.65 -2.21 0.10
C GLY A 28 12.64 -1.29 1.33
N ALA A 29 11.51 -0.65 1.67
CA ALA A 29 11.37 0.03 2.96
C ALA A 29 11.59 -0.95 4.13
N GLN A 30 12.32 -0.51 5.15
CA GLN A 30 12.73 -1.35 6.28
C GLN A 30 12.32 -0.76 7.63
N TRP A 31 11.94 -1.62 8.55
CA TRP A 31 11.74 -1.31 9.96
C TRP A 31 12.65 -2.20 10.80
N ILE A 32 13.39 -1.58 11.70
CA ILE A 32 14.34 -2.26 12.57
C ILE A 32 13.93 -1.98 14.01
N TYR A 33 13.71 -3.05 14.77
CA TYR A 33 13.30 -3.00 16.17
C TYR A 33 14.35 -3.67 17.04
N ASP A 34 14.64 -3.06 18.19
CA ASP A 34 15.24 -3.78 19.30
C ASP A 34 14.18 -4.71 19.89
N ALA A 35 14.42 -6.00 19.75
CA ALA A 35 13.56 -7.06 20.25
C ALA A 35 14.21 -7.80 21.43
N GLY A 36 15.26 -7.22 22.00
CA GLY A 36 16.02 -7.76 23.11
C GLY A 36 15.27 -7.74 24.43
N SER A 37 15.88 -8.40 25.40
CA SER A 37 15.51 -8.32 26.81
C SER A 37 16.73 -7.89 27.62
N PRO A 38 16.60 -7.58 28.92
CA PRO A 38 17.76 -7.24 29.76
C PRO A 38 18.88 -8.29 29.77
N TRP A 39 18.60 -9.53 29.34
CA TRP A 39 19.53 -10.66 29.38
C TRP A 39 19.93 -11.20 28.01
N ILE A 40 19.31 -10.72 26.92
CA ILE A 40 19.50 -11.25 25.58
C ILE A 40 19.44 -10.09 24.59
N THR A 41 20.42 -9.99 23.69
CA THR A 41 20.38 -9.05 22.58
C THR A 41 19.66 -9.69 21.39
N ALA A 42 18.60 -9.05 20.92
CA ALA A 42 17.89 -9.48 19.73
C ALA A 42 17.44 -8.30 18.87
N LEU A 43 17.47 -8.50 17.57
CA LEU A 43 17.06 -7.51 16.57
C LEU A 43 16.04 -8.14 15.64
N GLU A 44 14.97 -7.39 15.39
CA GLU A 44 13.96 -7.73 14.41
C GLU A 44 14.01 -6.74 13.25
N GLN A 45 14.17 -7.26 12.04
CA GLN A 45 14.13 -6.50 10.80
C GLN A 45 12.95 -6.95 9.95
N LEU A 46 12.12 -5.99 9.55
CA LEU A 46 11.02 -6.16 8.60
C LEU A 46 11.37 -5.43 7.31
N THR A 47 11.17 -6.08 6.16
CA THR A 47 11.37 -5.47 4.84
C THR A 47 10.07 -5.58 4.04
N TYR A 48 9.57 -4.46 3.55
CA TYR A 48 8.42 -4.48 2.65
C TYR A 48 8.87 -4.89 1.25
N SER A 49 8.37 -6.01 0.77
CA SER A 49 8.81 -6.65 -0.48
C SER A 49 7.86 -6.43 -1.65
N GLY A 50 6.87 -5.55 -1.45
CA GLY A 50 5.87 -5.16 -2.45
C GLY A 50 4.48 -5.73 -2.17
N ASP A 51 3.53 -5.23 -2.95
CA ASP A 51 2.15 -5.72 -2.94
C ASP A 51 2.04 -7.08 -3.63
N THR A 52 1.09 -7.89 -3.18
CA THR A 52 0.79 -9.22 -3.71
C THR A 52 -0.72 -9.48 -3.64
N ILE A 53 -1.15 -10.59 -4.22
CA ILE A 53 -2.52 -11.10 -4.08
C ILE A 53 -2.50 -12.39 -3.26
N VAL A 54 -3.39 -12.50 -2.28
CA VAL A 54 -3.64 -13.72 -1.48
C VAL A 54 -5.13 -14.02 -1.55
N ASP A 55 -5.49 -15.20 -2.05
CA ASP A 55 -6.89 -15.63 -2.23
C ASP A 55 -7.78 -14.65 -3.00
N GLY A 56 -7.19 -13.93 -3.97
CA GLY A 56 -7.88 -12.92 -4.77
C GLY A 56 -7.97 -11.53 -4.13
N TYR A 57 -7.44 -11.36 -2.92
CA TYR A 57 -7.43 -10.08 -2.21
C TYR A 57 -6.04 -9.42 -2.25
N PRO A 58 -5.97 -8.07 -2.37
CA PRO A 58 -4.71 -7.35 -2.27
C PRO A 58 -4.14 -7.45 -0.85
N ALA A 59 -2.84 -7.71 -0.78
CA ALA A 59 -2.08 -7.83 0.45
C ALA A 59 -0.68 -7.25 0.27
N GLN A 60 0.03 -7.05 1.38
CA GLN A 60 1.41 -6.60 1.40
C GLN A 60 2.32 -7.76 1.80
N ARG A 61 3.39 -8.01 1.04
CA ARG A 61 4.41 -8.99 1.44
C ARG A 61 5.46 -8.30 2.30
N ILE A 62 5.67 -8.82 3.50
CA ILE A 62 6.69 -8.35 4.44
C ILE A 62 7.60 -9.53 4.77
N ASP A 63 8.89 -9.37 4.46
CA ASP A 63 9.92 -10.34 4.84
C ASP A 63 10.45 -9.99 6.24
N ARG A 64 10.63 -11.02 7.08
CA ARG A 64 11.02 -10.88 8.48
C ARG A 64 12.33 -11.62 8.74
N VAL A 65 13.27 -10.95 9.39
CA VAL A 65 14.51 -11.53 9.88
C VAL A 65 14.62 -11.27 11.38
N TYR A 66 14.85 -12.33 12.16
CA TYR A 66 15.09 -12.26 13.59
C TYR A 66 16.52 -12.72 13.87
N GLN A 67 17.30 -11.88 14.54
CA GLN A 67 18.67 -12.17 14.94
C GLN A 67 18.76 -12.10 16.45
N GLN A 68 19.31 -13.14 17.07
CA GLN A 68 19.55 -13.22 18.51
C GLN A 68 20.99 -13.66 18.74
N THR A 69 21.69 -13.01 19.66
CA THR A 69 23.09 -13.29 20.02
C THR A 69 23.24 -13.60 21.49
#